data_AF-A0A6N6TEK7-F1
#
_entry.id   AF-A0A6N6TEK7-F1
#
_cell.length_a   1.000
_cell.length_b   1.000
_cell.length_c   1.000
_cell.angle_alpha   90.00
_cell.angle_beta   90.00
_cell.angle_gamma   90.00
#
_symmetry.space_group_name_H-M   'P 1'
#
loop_
_entity.id
_entity.type
_entity.pdbx_description
1 polymer ?
#
loop_
_entity_poly.entity_id
_entity_poly.type
_entity_poly.pdbx_seq_one_letter_code
_entity_poly.pdbx_strand_id
1 'polypeptide(L)' 'MPTIEITLRDDAGQVIDGRSVKKYPLDCKMKTFHDIESAVETFKRKVLPDIEADLLEAAQKVFIAGKKKT' A
#
# COMPACT_ATOMS: atom_id res chain seq x y z
N MET A 1 2.65 -4.69 -19.62
CA MET A 1 3.39 -4.28 -18.41
C MET A 1 2.57 -4.71 -17.20
N PRO A 2 3.12 -5.47 -16.26
CA PRO A 2 2.36 -5.92 -15.10
C PRO A 2 1.96 -4.76 -14.18
N THR A 3 0.84 -4.93 -13.49
CA THR A 3 0.33 -4.00 -12.48
C THR A 3 0.17 -4.74 -11.16
N ILE A 4 0.48 -4.08 -10.05
CA ILE A 4 0.34 -4.62 -8.70
C ILE A 4 -0.77 -3.84 -7.99
N GLU A 5 -1.68 -4.56 -7.35
CA GLU A 5 -2.70 -4.01 -6.46
C GLU A 5 -2.37 -4.41 -5.03
N ILE A 6 -2.45 -3.44 -4.10
CA ILE A 6 -2.26 -3.70 -2.67
C ILE A 6 -3.57 -3.48 -1.95
N THR A 7 -3.91 -4.43 -1.07
CA THR A 7 -5.03 -4.32 -0.14
C THR A 7 -4.49 -4.39 1.28
N LEU A 8 -4.73 -3.34 2.07
CA LEU A 8 -4.42 -3.33 3.50
C LEU A 8 -5.60 -3.88 4.28
N ARG A 9 -5.33 -4.77 5.25
CA ARG A 9 -6.34 -5.38 6.11
C ARG A 9 -5.97 -5.22 7.57
N ASP A 10 -6.98 -5.10 8.42
CA ASP A 10 -6.83 -5.14 9.88
C ASP A 10 -6.63 -6.58 10.39
N ASP A 11 -6.44 -6.73 11.70
CA ASP A 11 -6.28 -8.03 12.36
C ASP A 11 -7.50 -8.96 12.21
N ALA A 12 -8.68 -8.41 11.91
CA ALA A 12 -9.91 -9.17 11.65
C ALA A 12 -10.04 -9.55 10.15
N GLY A 13 -9.08 -9.18 9.31
CA GLY A 13 -9.10 -9.40 7.87
C GLY A 13 -10.01 -8.43 7.09
N GLN A 14 -10.54 -7.40 7.74
CA GLN A 14 -11.35 -6.37 7.09
C GLN A 14 -10.44 -5.38 6.38
N VAL A 15 -10.88 -4.91 5.20
CA VAL A 15 -10.12 -3.92 4.43
C VAL A 15 -10.09 -2.60 5.19
N ILE A 16 -8.90 -2.03 5.36
CA ILE A 16 -8.74 -0.71 5.96
C ILE A 16 -9.14 0.32 4.91
N ASP A 17 -10.35 0.86 5.03
CA ASP A 17 -10.96 1.77 4.05
C ASP A 17 -10.31 3.17 4.13
N GLY A 18 -9.17 3.31 3.43
CA GLY A 18 -8.37 4.53 3.35
C GLY A 18 -8.57 5.27 2.03
N ARG A 19 -8.37 4.57 0.90
CA ARG A 19 -8.48 5.07 -0.47
C ARG A 19 -8.73 3.92 -1.45
N SER A 20 -9.26 4.25 -2.63
CA SER A 20 -9.41 3.35 -3.77
C SER A 20 -8.15 2.53 -4.06
N VAL A 21 -8.33 1.24 -4.37
CA VAL A 21 -7.27 0.28 -4.72
C VAL A 21 -6.23 0.95 -5.63
N LYS A 22 -5.04 1.23 -5.07
CA LYS A 22 -3.94 1.83 -5.81
C LYS A 22 -3.33 0.77 -6.73
N LYS A 23 -3.32 1.05 -8.03
CA LYS A 23 -2.67 0.23 -9.05
C LYS A 23 -1.27 0.76 -9.32
N TYR A 24 -0.27 -0.04 -9.01
CA TYR A 24 1.12 0.30 -9.21
C TYR A 24 1.65 -0.33 -10.49
N PRO A 25 2.07 0.46 -11.48
CA PRO A 25 2.80 -0.06 -12.62
C PRO A 25 4.15 -0.63 -12.16
N LEU A 26 4.43 -1.89 -12.50
CA LEU A 26 5.76 -2.47 -12.31
C LEU A 26 6.54 -2.32 -13.63
N ASP A 27 7.47 -1.36 -13.64
CA ASP A 27 8.40 -1.15 -14.76
C ASP A 27 9.45 -2.27 -14.75
N CYS A 28 9.10 -3.39 -15.36
CA CYS A 28 9.97 -4.54 -15.48
C CYS A 28 10.24 -4.80 -16.97
N LYS A 29 11.51 -4.71 -17.37
CA LYS A 29 11.94 -5.06 -18.73
C LYS A 29 11.84 -6.57 -19.00
N MET A 30 11.71 -7.39 -17.95
CA MET A 30 11.54 -8.86 -17.98
C MET A 30 12.58 -9.61 -18.83
N LYS A 31 13.84 -9.14 -18.85
CA LYS A 31 14.90 -9.76 -19.65
C LYS A 31 15.86 -10.63 -18.83
N THR A 32 16.11 -10.26 -17.57
CA THR A 32 17.02 -10.98 -16.68
C THR A 32 16.48 -11.06 -15.25
N PHE A 33 17.03 -11.97 -14.44
CA PHE A 33 16.74 -12.01 -13.00
C PHE A 33 17.02 -10.68 -12.32
N HIS A 34 18.13 -10.02 -12.67
CA HIS A 34 18.50 -8.73 -12.13
C HIS A 34 17.48 -7.62 -12.46
N ASP A 35 16.91 -7.63 -13.66
CA ASP A 35 15.84 -6.69 -14.03
C ASP A 35 14.60 -6.88 -13.16
N ILE A 36 14.26 -8.14 -12.84
CA ILE A 36 13.11 -8.46 -11.98
C ILE A 36 13.37 -7.98 -10.56
N GLU A 37 14.54 -8.28 -9.99
CA GLU A 37 14.94 -7.83 -8.65
C GLU A 37 14.91 -6.31 -8.55
N SER A 38 15.52 -5.62 -9.51
CA SER A 38 15.56 -4.15 -9.54
C SER A 38 14.17 -3.51 -9.66
N ALA A 39 13.29 -4.11 -10.48
CA ALA A 39 11.91 -3.66 -10.61
C ALA A 39 11.14 -3.82 -9.29
N VAL A 40 11.32 -4.95 -8.58
CA VAL A 40 10.69 -5.20 -7.27
C VAL A 40 11.25 -4.24 -6.20
N GLU A 41 12.56 -4.02 -6.15
CA GLU A 41 13.17 -3.05 -5.23
C GLU A 41 12.63 -1.63 -5.46
N THR A 42 12.51 -1.22 -6.72
CA THR A 42 11.97 0.09 -7.10
C THR A 42 10.49 0.20 -6.72
N PHE A 43 9.71 -0.86 -6.94
CA PHE A 43 8.32 -0.92 -6.52
C PHE A 43 8.18 -0.75 -5.00
N LYS A 44 8.98 -1.47 -4.20
CA LYS A 44 8.99 -1.34 -2.73
C LYS A 44 9.23 0.10 -2.28
N ARG A 45 10.25 0.76 -2.85
CA ARG A 45 10.57 2.16 -2.51
C ARG A 45 9.44 3.14 -2.85
N LYS A 46 8.69 2.87 -3.91
CA LYS A 46 7.54 3.70 -4.31
C LYS A 46 6.32 3.47 -3.42
N VAL A 47 6.07 2.22 -3.02
CA VAL A 47 4.82 1.85 -2.36
C VAL A 47 4.86 1.95 -0.84
N LEU A 48 6.03 1.81 -0.21
CA LEU A 48 6.15 1.93 1.25
C LEU A 48 5.65 3.28 1.81
N PRO A 49 5.96 4.44 1.21
CA PRO A 49 5.42 5.72 1.67
C PRO A 49 3.90 5.83 1.54
N ASP A 50 3.33 5.24 0.49
CA ASP A 50 1.87 5.19 0.31
C ASP A 50 1.20 4.35 1.39
N ILE A 51 1.76 3.18 1.70
CA ILE A 51 1.28 2.29 2.77
C ILE A 51 1.36 3.01 4.12
N GLU A 52 2.48 3.68 4.41
CA GLU A 52 2.65 4.45 5.65
C GLU A 52 1.57 5.53 5.78
N ALA A 53 1.35 6.32 4.73
CA ALA A 53 0.32 7.35 4.72
C ALA A 53 -1.08 6.77 4.96
N ASP A 54 -1.41 5.65 4.30
CA ASP A 54 -2.72 5.01 4.42
C ASP A 54 -2.94 4.46 5.86
N LEU A 55 -1.91 3.86 6.48
CA LEU A 55 -1.97 3.39 7.86
C LEU A 55 -2.08 4.53 8.88
N LEU A 56 -1.33 5.61 8.68
CA LEU A 56 -1.42 6.80 9.54
C LEU A 56 -2.80 7.45 9.46
N GLU A 57 -3.38 7.56 8.26
CA GLU A 57 -4.73 8.09 8.07
C GLU A 57 -5.77 7.21 8.78
N ALA A 58 -5.65 5.88 8.69
CA ALA A 58 -6.52 4.95 9.40
C ALA A 58 -6.42 5.10 10.93
N ALA A 59 -5.20 5.19 11.47
CA ALA A 59 -4.98 5.38 12.91
C ALA A 59 -5.57 6.71 13.41
N GLN A 60 -5.43 7.78 12.63
CA GLN A 60 -6.02 9.09 12.95
C GLN A 60 -7.56 9.03 12.97
N LYS A 61 -8.20 8.38 12.00
CA LYS A 61 -9.66 8.20 11.96
C LYS A 61 -10.17 7.49 13.22
N VAL A 62 -9.50 6.41 13.64
CA VAL A 62 -9.83 5.67 14.87
C VAL A 62 -9.69 6.56 16.10
N PHE A 63 -8.59 7.31 16.20
CA PHE A 63 -8.35 8.22 17.32
C PHE A 63 -9.44 9.31 17.44
N ILE A 64 -9.79 9.96 16.33
CA ILE A 64 -10.84 11.00 16.29
C ILE A 64 -12.21 10.42 16.67
N ALA A 65 -12.54 9.23 16.17
CA ALA A 65 -13.80 8.56 16.50
C ALA A 65 -13.89 8.22 18.00
N GLY A 66 -12.78 7.82 18.63
CA GLY A 66 -12.70 7.60 20.07
C GLY A 66 -12.94 8.87 20.88
N LYS A 67 -12.36 10.01 20.44
CA LYS A 67 -12.54 11.32 21.09
C LYS A 67 -13.96 11.88 21.03
N LYS A 68 -14.75 11.53 19.99
CA LYS A 68 -16.15 11.97 19.86
C LYS A 68 -17.14 11.15 20.71
N LYS A 69 -16.71 10.01 21.26
CA LYS A 69 -17.53 9.12 22.09
C LYS A 69 -17.34 9.34 23.59
N THR A 70 -16.47 10.28 23.99
CA THR A 70 -16.29 10.78 25.36
C THR A 70 -16.81 12.20 25.43
#